data_AF-A0A955GF47-F1
#
_entry.id   AF-A0A955GF47-F1
#
_cell.length_a   1.000
_cell.length_b   1.000
_cell.length_c   1.000
_cell.angle_alpha   90.00
_cell.angle_beta   90.00
_cell.angle_gamma   90.00
#
_symmetry.space_group_name_H-M   'P 1'
#
loop_
_entity.id
_entity.type
_entity.pdbx_description
1 polymer ?
#
loop_
_entity_poly.entity_id
_entity_poly.type
_entity_poly.pdbx_seq_one_letter_code
_entity_poly.pdbx_strand_id
1 'polypeptide(L)'
;MHLRTYINDKLAVFLNLVVILLGVFASLLVILRIDTTQSVAIIRNNTTLGLAGFEKASTVSLYQFALIALILVAGNSYLAARVHGIKRGATFLVLGLTIIAEIFLIVITAAILGLHR
;
A
#
# COMPACT_ATOMS: atom_id res chain seq x y z
N MET A 1 -3.82 -20.99 -29.79
CA MET A 1 -3.94 -19.96 -28.73
C MET A 1 -4.58 -18.71 -29.33
N HIS A 2 -5.67 -18.19 -28.79
CA HIS A 2 -6.29 -16.94 -29.28
C HIS A 2 -5.45 -15.72 -28.83
N LEU A 3 -5.06 -14.86 -29.78
CA LEU A 3 -4.24 -13.66 -29.57
C LEU A 3 -4.77 -12.77 -28.43
N ARG A 4 -6.08 -12.56 -28.38
CA ARG A 4 -6.75 -11.73 -27.36
C ARG A 4 -6.52 -12.24 -25.94
N THR A 5 -6.59 -13.55 -25.77
CA THR A 5 -6.36 -14.21 -24.48
C THR A 5 -4.92 -14.07 -24.05
N TYR A 6 -3.98 -14.27 -24.97
CA TYR A 6 -2.56 -14.10 -24.71
C TYR A 6 -2.21 -12.68 -24.25
N ILE A 7 -2.74 -11.65 -24.93
CA ILE A 7 -2.51 -10.25 -24.56
C ILE A 7 -3.05 -9.96 -23.16
N ASN A 8 -4.26 -10.42 -22.86
CA ASN A 8 -4.87 -10.20 -21.53
C ASN A 8 -4.03 -10.85 -20.42
N ASP A 9 -3.57 -12.07 -20.63
CA ASP A 9 -2.77 -12.79 -19.64
C ASP A 9 -1.42 -12.07 -19.40
N LYS A 10 -0.77 -11.54 -20.46
CA LYS A 10 0.46 -10.74 -20.34
C LYS A 10 0.23 -9.41 -19.61
N LEU A 11 -0.87 -8.71 -19.91
CA LEU A 11 -1.22 -7.46 -19.23
C LEU A 11 -1.52 -7.68 -17.75
N ALA A 12 -2.20 -8.77 -17.39
CA ALA A 12 -2.48 -9.11 -15.99
C ALA A 12 -1.18 -9.35 -15.22
N VAL A 13 -0.23 -10.08 -15.80
CA VAL A 13 1.10 -10.29 -15.20
C VAL A 13 1.85 -8.96 -15.05
N PHE A 14 1.84 -8.11 -16.07
CA PHE A 14 2.46 -6.79 -16.01
C PHE A 14 1.88 -5.93 -14.88
N LEU A 15 0.56 -5.84 -14.78
CA LEU A 15 -0.09 -5.08 -13.72
C LEU A 15 0.20 -5.64 -12.33
N ASN A 16 0.29 -6.97 -12.19
CA ASN A 16 0.67 -7.59 -10.93
C ASN A 16 2.12 -7.27 -10.54
N LEU A 17 3.03 -7.23 -11.53
CA LEU A 17 4.41 -6.79 -11.30
C LEU A 17 4.44 -5.31 -10.84
N VAL A 18 3.63 -4.44 -11.43
CA VAL A 18 3.51 -3.04 -11.00
C VAL A 18 3.02 -2.95 -9.55
N VAL A 19 2.00 -3.73 -9.15
CA VAL A 19 1.54 -3.80 -7.76
C VAL A 19 2.69 -4.18 -6.82
N ILE A 20 3.45 -5.22 -7.15
CA ILE A 20 4.58 -5.67 -6.34
C ILE A 20 5.64 -4.57 -6.21
N LEU A 21 6.01 -3.93 -7.32
CA LEU A 21 7.01 -2.85 -7.30
C LEU A 21 6.54 -1.66 -6.47
N LEU A 22 5.26 -1.27 -6.58
CA LEU A 22 4.69 -0.19 -5.79
C LEU A 22 4.68 -0.49 -4.30
N GLY A 23 4.23 -1.68 -3.88
CA GLY A 23 4.21 -2.01 -2.46
C GLY A 23 5.62 -2.17 -1.87
N VAL A 24 6.57 -2.74 -2.62
CA VAL A 24 7.98 -2.76 -2.19
C VAL A 24 8.51 -1.34 -2.04
N PHE A 25 8.25 -0.47 -3.00
CA PHE A 25 8.62 0.94 -2.92
C PHE A 25 7.99 1.64 -1.71
N ALA A 26 6.68 1.42 -1.46
CA ALA A 26 5.96 1.98 -0.32
C ALA A 26 6.58 1.53 1.01
N SER A 27 6.88 0.23 1.16
CA SER A 27 7.54 -0.31 2.35
C SER A 27 8.96 0.25 2.53
N LEU A 28 9.76 0.34 1.46
CA LEU A 28 11.09 0.94 1.53
C LEU A 28 11.05 2.42 1.89
N LEU A 29 10.07 3.16 1.38
CA LEU A 29 9.87 4.57 1.69
C LEU A 29 9.64 4.80 3.18
N VAL A 30 8.94 3.88 3.85
CA VAL A 30 8.77 3.88 5.31
C VAL A 30 10.08 3.49 6.00
N ILE A 31 10.65 2.33 5.66
CA ILE A 31 11.78 1.74 6.37
C ILE A 31 13.03 2.62 6.29
N LEU A 32 13.33 3.20 5.12
CA LEU A 32 14.54 3.99 4.90
C LEU A 32 14.43 5.43 5.40
N ARG A 33 13.22 5.92 5.64
CA ARG A 33 12.95 7.34 5.93
C ARG A 33 12.48 7.60 7.36
N ILE A 34 12.06 6.56 8.08
CA ILE A 34 11.87 6.66 9.53
C ILE A 34 13.25 6.72 10.19
N ASP A 35 13.61 7.89 10.69
CA ASP A 35 14.66 8.03 11.69
C ASP A 35 14.07 7.74 13.07
N THR A 36 14.51 6.66 13.72
CA THR A 36 14.05 6.25 15.05
C THR A 36 14.70 7.06 16.17
N THR A 37 15.69 7.91 15.86
CA THR A 37 16.41 8.73 16.85
C THR A 37 15.68 10.03 17.20
N GLN A 38 14.77 10.48 16.34
CA GLN A 38 13.93 11.66 16.56
C GLN A 38 12.55 11.21 17.07
N SER A 39 12.07 11.77 18.19
CA SER A 39 10.70 11.51 18.67
C SER A 39 9.73 12.31 17.82
N VAL A 40 8.91 11.60 17.06
CA VAL A 40 8.04 12.26 16.09
C VAL A 40 6.68 12.48 16.72
N ALA A 41 6.24 13.74 16.72
CA ALA A 41 4.89 14.11 17.08
C ALA A 41 3.93 13.84 15.91
N ILE A 42 3.61 12.58 15.63
CA ILE A 42 2.39 12.31 14.86
C ILE A 42 1.24 12.60 15.82
N ILE A 43 0.50 13.67 15.61
CA ILE A 43 -0.62 14.00 16.48
C ILE A 43 -1.78 13.07 16.12
N ARG A 44 -2.01 12.05 16.95
CA ARG A 44 -3.19 11.17 16.82
C ARG A 44 -4.32 11.74 17.64
N ASN A 45 -5.50 11.90 17.03
CA ASN A 45 -6.72 12.21 17.76
C ASN A 45 -7.19 10.94 18.47
N ASN A 46 -7.01 10.92 19.78
CA ASN A 46 -7.47 9.90 20.70
C ASN A 46 -8.80 10.37 21.30
N THR A 47 -9.90 9.83 20.78
CA THR A 47 -11.27 10.20 21.19
C THR A 47 -11.58 9.86 22.63
N THR A 48 -10.78 9.01 23.27
CA THR A 48 -10.91 8.64 24.69
C THR A 48 -10.41 9.74 25.63
N LEU A 49 -9.59 10.68 25.13
CA LEU A 49 -8.99 11.78 25.91
C LEU A 49 -9.79 13.11 25.81
N GLY A 50 -10.94 13.13 25.13
CA GLY A 50 -11.80 14.31 25.03
C GLY A 50 -11.17 15.48 24.24
N LEU A 51 -11.49 16.73 24.61
CA LEU A 51 -11.04 17.97 23.92
C LEU A 51 -9.51 18.20 23.94
N ALA A 52 -8.78 17.45 24.76
CA ALA A 52 -7.31 17.47 24.85
C ALA A 52 -6.64 16.26 24.17
N GLY A 53 -7.39 15.48 23.39
CA GLY A 53 -7.01 14.15 22.89
C GLY A 53 -5.96 14.09 21.80
N PHE A 54 -4.98 14.98 21.82
CA PHE A 54 -3.85 14.95 20.91
C PHE A 54 -2.68 14.25 21.59
N GLU A 55 -2.48 12.98 21.26
CA GLU A 55 -1.38 12.17 21.78
C GLU A 55 -0.28 12.04 20.73
N LYS A 56 1.00 12.13 21.15
CA LYS A 56 2.14 11.86 20.27
C LYS A 56 2.13 10.37 19.91
N ALA A 57 1.77 10.04 18.69
CA ALA A 57 1.83 8.68 18.17
C ALA A 57 3.29 8.23 18.01
N SER A 58 3.52 6.99 18.40
CA SER A 58 4.82 6.32 18.36
C SER A 58 5.30 6.12 16.92
N THR A 59 6.61 6.21 16.70
CA THR A 59 7.25 5.82 15.43
C THR A 59 6.90 4.39 15.01
N VAL A 60 6.51 3.52 15.96
CA VAL A 60 6.03 2.16 15.70
C VAL A 60 4.75 2.14 14.85
N SER A 61 3.87 3.14 14.97
CA SER A 61 2.65 3.19 14.14
C SER A 61 2.94 3.47 12.67
N LEU A 62 4.12 3.99 12.33
CA LEU A 62 4.50 4.22 10.93
C LEU A 62 4.87 2.92 10.21
N TYR A 63 5.46 1.96 10.90
CA TYR A 63 5.75 0.65 10.33
C TYR A 63 4.47 -0.11 9.94
N GLN A 64 3.31 0.26 10.51
CA GLN A 64 2.03 -0.29 10.08
C GLN A 64 1.71 0.05 8.63
N PHE A 65 2.10 1.23 8.12
CA PHE A 65 1.93 1.56 6.70
C PHE A 65 2.74 0.63 5.80
N ALA A 66 3.99 0.31 6.17
CA ALA A 66 4.81 -0.64 5.43
C ALA A 66 4.19 -2.04 5.42
N LEU A 67 3.66 -2.48 6.56
CA LEU A 67 3.03 -3.78 6.70
C LEU A 67 1.71 -3.87 5.93
N ILE A 68 0.89 -2.81 5.95
CA ILE A 68 -0.33 -2.71 5.15
C ILE A 68 -0.02 -2.79 3.65
N ALA A 69 1.02 -2.10 3.17
CA ALA A 69 1.45 -2.20 1.76
C ALA A 69 1.77 -3.66 1.37
N LEU A 70 2.56 -4.36 2.18
CA LEU A 70 2.89 -5.76 1.91
C LEU A 70 1.66 -6.68 1.92
N ILE A 71 0.72 -6.45 2.83
CA ILE A 71 -0.55 -7.18 2.87
C ILE A 71 -1.38 -6.91 1.63
N LEU A 72 -1.47 -5.65 1.17
CA LEU A 72 -2.20 -5.30 -0.05
C LEU A 72 -1.57 -5.98 -1.27
N VAL A 73 -0.25 -5.95 -1.40
CA VAL A 73 0.45 -6.67 -2.47
C VAL A 73 0.15 -8.16 -2.42
N ALA A 74 0.43 -8.83 -1.29
CA ALA A 74 0.31 -10.28 -1.20
C ALA A 74 -1.14 -10.75 -1.34
N GLY A 75 -2.05 -10.10 -0.62
CA GLY A 75 -3.47 -10.43 -0.60
C GLY A 75 -4.13 -10.21 -1.95
N ASN A 76 -3.93 -9.04 -2.56
CA ASN A 76 -4.56 -8.75 -3.86
C ASN A 76 -3.87 -9.47 -5.02
N SER A 77 -2.56 -9.76 -4.97
CA SER A 77 -1.91 -10.60 -5.98
C SER A 77 -2.48 -12.02 -5.96
N TYR A 78 -2.66 -12.60 -4.76
CA TYR A 78 -3.29 -13.91 -4.60
C TYR A 78 -4.75 -13.90 -5.10
N LEU A 79 -5.53 -12.89 -4.72
CA LEU A 79 -6.90 -12.74 -5.16
C LEU A 79 -7.00 -12.57 -6.68
N ALA A 80 -6.15 -11.72 -7.27
CA ALA A 80 -6.07 -11.49 -8.71
C ALA A 80 -5.78 -12.79 -9.47
N ALA A 81 -4.83 -13.61 -8.99
CA ALA A 81 -4.51 -14.90 -9.57
C ALA A 81 -5.68 -15.89 -9.50
N ARG A 82 -6.40 -15.95 -8.35
CA ARG A 82 -7.59 -16.79 -8.20
C ARG A 82 -8.73 -16.37 -9.13
N VAL A 83 -8.99 -15.08 -9.21
CA VAL A 83 -10.09 -14.53 -10.03
C VAL A 83 -9.77 -14.62 -11.53
N HIS A 84 -8.49 -14.65 -11.92
CA HIS A 84 -8.08 -14.71 -13.32
C HIS A 84 -8.56 -15.99 -14.02
N GLY A 85 -8.55 -17.12 -13.31
CA GLY A 85 -9.08 -18.39 -13.81
C GLY A 85 -10.60 -18.40 -14.04
N ILE A 86 -11.33 -17.49 -13.39
CA ILE A 86 -12.80 -17.42 -13.46
C ILE A 86 -13.22 -16.33 -14.46
N LYS A 87 -12.73 -15.10 -14.26
CA LYS A 87 -13.10 -13.91 -15.04
C LYS A 87 -11.93 -12.95 -15.14
N ARG A 88 -11.21 -13.00 -16.27
CA ARG A 88 -10.08 -12.09 -16.58
C ARG A 88 -10.38 -10.61 -16.35
N GLY A 89 -11.59 -10.16 -16.69
CA GLY A 89 -12.03 -8.77 -16.49
C GLY A 89 -12.01 -8.34 -15.01
N ALA A 90 -12.36 -9.25 -14.09
CA ALA A 90 -12.36 -8.95 -12.67
C ALA A 90 -10.93 -8.88 -12.11
N THR A 91 -9.98 -9.64 -12.66
CA THR A 91 -8.55 -9.51 -12.33
C THR A 91 -8.02 -8.13 -12.63
N PHE A 92 -8.36 -7.56 -13.79
CA PHE A 92 -7.95 -6.20 -14.13
C PHE A 92 -8.52 -5.16 -13.16
N LEU A 93 -9.76 -5.36 -12.72
CA LEU A 93 -10.38 -4.49 -11.72
C LEU A 93 -9.67 -4.60 -10.37
N VAL A 94 -9.38 -5.81 -9.88
CA VAL A 94 -8.65 -6.03 -8.62
C VAL A 94 -7.27 -5.39 -8.68
N LEU A 95 -6.49 -5.68 -9.73
CA LEU A 95 -5.15 -5.13 -9.89
C LEU A 95 -5.18 -3.60 -10.02
N GLY A 96 -6.11 -3.05 -10.80
CA GLY A 96 -6.28 -1.61 -10.98
C GLY A 96 -6.62 -0.88 -9.68
N LEU A 97 -7.58 -1.41 -8.90
CA LEU A 97 -7.91 -0.86 -7.59
C LEU A 97 -6.76 -0.97 -6.60
N THR A 98 -5.99 -2.06 -6.66
CA THR A 98 -4.80 -2.25 -5.81
C THR A 98 -3.73 -1.21 -6.13
N ILE A 99 -3.46 -0.95 -7.42
CA ILE A 99 -2.52 0.10 -7.85
C ILE A 99 -2.96 1.46 -7.30
N ILE A 100 -4.24 1.81 -7.42
CA ILE A 100 -4.77 3.06 -6.88
C ILE A 100 -4.55 3.12 -5.36
N ALA A 101 -4.89 2.05 -4.62
CA ALA A 101 -4.72 1.99 -3.18
C ALA A 101 -3.25 2.16 -2.75
N GLU A 102 -2.32 1.49 -3.43
CA GLU A 102 -0.88 1.63 -3.18
C GLU A 102 -0.38 3.06 -3.45
N ILE A 103 -0.83 3.70 -4.52
CA ILE A 103 -0.47 5.10 -4.81
C ILE A 103 -0.97 6.02 -3.69
N PHE A 104 -2.21 5.86 -3.25
CA PHE A 104 -2.74 6.64 -2.12
C PHE A 104 -1.94 6.40 -0.84
N LEU A 105 -1.58 5.14 -0.58
CA LEU A 105 -0.77 4.78 0.57
C LEU A 105 0.60 5.49 0.52
N ILE A 106 1.28 5.45 -0.62
CA ILE A 106 2.55 6.15 -0.85
C ILE A 106 2.41 7.66 -0.59
N VAL A 107 1.37 8.31 -1.13
CA VAL A 107 1.15 9.74 -0.97
C VAL A 107 0.91 10.11 0.50
N ILE A 108 0.05 9.37 1.20
CA ILE A 108 -0.25 9.59 2.62
C ILE A 108 1.01 9.39 3.45
N THR A 109 1.72 8.29 3.24
CA THR A 109 2.96 7.97 3.95
C THR A 109 4.03 9.02 3.69
N ALA A 110 4.20 9.48 2.45
CA ALA A 110 5.16 10.52 2.10
C ALA A 110 4.82 11.87 2.75
N ALA A 111 3.53 12.23 2.83
CA ALA A 111 3.06 13.43 3.50
C ALA A 111 3.34 13.37 5.01
N ILE A 112 3.03 12.25 5.66
CA ILE A 112 3.28 12.04 7.10
C ILE A 112 4.78 12.11 7.38
N LEU A 113 5.62 11.41 6.60
CA LEU A 113 7.07 11.47 6.74
C LEU A 113 7.66 12.83 6.35
N GLY A 114 6.96 13.63 5.55
CA GLY A 114 7.34 15.01 5.26
C GLY A 114 7.17 15.92 6.47
N LEU A 115 6.19 15.65 7.34
CA LEU A 115 5.97 16.35 8.61
C LEU A 115 6.99 15.97 9.70
N HIS A 116 7.82 14.95 9.47
CA HIS A 116 8.90 14.53 10.39
C HIS A 116 10.17 15.37 10.30
N ARG A 117 10.30 16.25 9.29
CA ARG A 117 11.42 17.18 9.16
C ARG A 117 11.08 18.51 9.82
#